data_AF-A0A5A5RDT2-F1
#
_entry.id   AF-A0A5A5RDT2-F1
#
_cell.length_a   1.000
_cell.length_b   1.000
_cell.length_c   1.000
_cell.angle_alpha   90.00
_cell.angle_beta   90.00
_cell.angle_gamma   90.00
#
_symmetry.space_group_name_H-M   'P 1'
#
loop_
_entity.id
_entity.type
_entity.pdbx_description
1 polymer ?
#
loop_
_entity_poly.entity_id
_entity_poly.type
_entity_poly.pdbx_seq_one_letter_code
_entity_poly.pdbx_strand_id
1 'polypeptide(L)'
;MKKLILLVSVALISTPVIAQHLHLDSPQTQTLQAIPDDIPAWMYNKQRNHIYPQRGVYNNAIYNVRDLALDLNAIAVGHAFAYEDIVTGKAKDLETKTYQKINWVLKNPPKFMPDEGNISPTFGRKYGVLEQVFEWAHIFHAQTVDVLASSKLTNEEKEAEIKKLYQFYLTKVPYAITGLPMNMGYLDSQPYSKAFRQKYPKVNGLFWGYHWLQGTMYDLLYEKTLEEQKQAYKQVGKQYHSQELYRTDRAFMPMFAELSPKFARRFPAISNTFDNLHMLHDMVNDILASDWLTPQQKDEQITRAIWLVMAANHREMEAGKNYGGEGLHDHRFESGIPGMGLMPADISHEGHNHENTHNSEKKPDNSQGDEGGDHQHHNHENYSPENPPNTEKKPDDSNDQEQLKK
;
A
#
# COMPACT_ATOMS: atom_id res chain seq x y z
N MET A 1 -55.59 18.41 -68.74
CA MET A 1 -54.49 17.44 -68.51
C MET A 1 -54.12 17.50 -67.03
N LYS A 2 -54.13 16.33 -66.37
CA LYS A 2 -53.85 16.12 -64.93
C LYS A 2 -52.37 15.72 -64.74
N LYS A 3 -51.72 16.17 -63.66
CA LYS A 3 -50.54 15.55 -63.02
C LYS A 3 -50.65 15.89 -61.53
N LEU A 4 -51.27 15.06 -60.68
CA LEU A 4 -50.79 13.85 -59.99
C LEU A 4 -49.47 14.06 -59.24
N ILE A 5 -49.61 14.35 -57.94
CA ILE A 5 -48.59 14.34 -56.89
C ILE A 5 -48.52 12.91 -56.35
N LEU A 6 -47.34 12.31 -56.33
CA LEU A 6 -47.07 11.03 -55.67
C LEU A 6 -46.06 11.27 -54.54
N LEU A 7 -46.52 11.12 -53.30
CA LEU A 7 -45.66 10.99 -52.13
C LEU A 7 -44.97 9.62 -52.17
N VAL A 8 -43.65 9.59 -51.98
CA VAL A 8 -42.90 8.36 -51.70
C VAL A 8 -42.47 8.41 -50.23
N SER A 9 -43.03 7.49 -49.44
CA SER A 9 -42.62 7.20 -48.07
C SER A 9 -41.35 6.35 -48.09
N VAL A 10 -40.29 6.81 -47.44
CA VAL A 10 -39.11 5.97 -47.14
C VAL A 10 -39.30 5.40 -45.74
N ALA A 11 -39.49 4.08 -45.67
CA ALA A 11 -39.53 3.32 -44.42
C ALA A 11 -38.10 3.19 -43.85
N LEU A 12 -37.91 3.69 -42.62
CA LEU A 12 -36.73 3.40 -41.80
C LEU A 12 -36.90 2.00 -41.20
N ILE A 13 -36.04 1.08 -41.58
CA ILE A 13 -35.91 -0.24 -40.94
C ILE A 13 -35.03 -0.02 -39.70
N SER A 14 -35.65 0.11 -38.54
CA SER A 14 -34.98 -0.01 -37.24
C SER A 14 -34.88 -1.49 -36.88
N THR A 15 -33.67 -2.05 -36.89
CA THR A 15 -33.41 -3.34 -36.26
C THR A 15 -33.42 -3.15 -34.74
N PRO A 16 -34.19 -3.95 -33.97
CA PRO A 16 -34.16 -3.87 -32.52
C PRO A 16 -32.85 -4.47 -32.03
N VAL A 17 -32.00 -3.65 -31.41
CA VAL A 17 -30.95 -4.15 -30.52
C VAL A 17 -31.67 -4.77 -29.34
N ILE A 18 -31.60 -6.09 -29.24
CA ILE A 18 -32.05 -6.84 -28.08
C ILE A 18 -31.20 -6.37 -26.91
N ALA A 19 -31.76 -5.51 -26.07
CA ALA A 19 -31.24 -5.24 -24.74
C ALA A 19 -31.35 -6.55 -23.95
N GLN A 20 -30.25 -7.27 -23.83
CA GLN A 20 -30.09 -8.23 -22.75
C GLN A 20 -30.04 -7.42 -21.46
N HIS A 21 -31.20 -7.25 -20.83
CA HIS A 21 -31.30 -6.97 -19.41
C HIS A 21 -30.61 -8.13 -18.68
N LEU A 22 -29.33 -7.97 -18.36
CA LEU A 22 -28.71 -8.71 -17.28
C LEU A 22 -29.38 -8.21 -15.99
N HIS A 23 -30.36 -8.98 -15.53
CA HIS A 23 -30.76 -9.01 -14.13
C HIS A 23 -29.52 -9.29 -13.29
N LEU A 24 -28.95 -8.24 -12.69
CA LEU A 24 -28.08 -8.36 -11.52
C LEU A 24 -28.99 -8.50 -10.28
N ASP A 25 -29.75 -9.59 -10.23
CA ASP A 25 -30.54 -9.97 -9.06
C ASP A 25 -30.00 -11.28 -8.48
N SER A 26 -28.98 -11.13 -7.64
CA SER A 26 -28.79 -11.94 -6.44
C SER A 26 -27.86 -11.15 -5.52
N PRO A 27 -28.21 -10.93 -4.24
CA PRO A 27 -27.21 -10.52 -3.27
C PRO A 27 -26.19 -11.64 -3.25
N GLN A 28 -24.97 -11.38 -3.72
CA GLN A 28 -23.85 -12.22 -3.30
C GLN A 28 -23.92 -12.27 -1.79
N THR A 29 -24.20 -13.45 -1.23
CA THR A 29 -24.03 -13.67 0.20
C THR A 29 -22.61 -13.22 0.51
N GLN A 30 -22.47 -12.09 1.19
CA GLN A 30 -21.18 -11.47 1.51
C GLN A 30 -20.48 -12.36 2.55
N THR A 31 -19.88 -13.45 2.09
CA THR A 31 -19.18 -14.39 2.96
C THR A 31 -17.84 -13.78 3.35
N LEU A 32 -17.67 -13.48 4.63
CA LEU A 32 -16.40 -13.05 5.18
C LEU A 32 -15.43 -14.22 5.30
N GLN A 33 -14.20 -14.01 4.87
CA GLN A 33 -13.11 -14.94 5.13
C GLN A 33 -12.76 -14.88 6.62
N ALA A 34 -12.58 -16.06 7.23
CA ALA A 34 -12.21 -16.17 8.64
C ALA A 34 -10.80 -15.60 8.90
N ILE A 35 -10.56 -15.21 10.15
CA ILE A 35 -9.20 -14.94 10.61
C ILE A 35 -8.42 -16.26 10.56
N PRO A 36 -7.16 -16.25 10.11
CA PRO A 36 -6.28 -17.42 10.19
C PRO A 36 -6.13 -17.94 11.62
N ASP A 37 -5.87 -19.24 11.77
CA ASP A 37 -5.69 -19.88 13.08
C ASP A 37 -4.31 -19.57 13.71
N ASP A 38 -3.36 -19.10 12.90
CA ASP A 38 -1.94 -18.90 13.25
C ASP A 38 -1.58 -17.44 13.54
N ILE A 39 -2.52 -16.67 14.10
CA ILE A 39 -2.28 -15.27 14.47
C ILE A 39 -1.18 -15.16 15.55
N PRO A 40 -0.09 -14.40 15.29
CA PRO A 40 0.94 -14.16 16.29
C PRO A 40 0.38 -13.48 17.54
N ALA A 41 0.84 -13.91 18.73
CA ALA A 41 0.35 -13.38 20.01
C ALA A 41 0.48 -11.85 20.16
N TRP A 42 1.47 -11.24 19.50
CA TRP A 42 1.65 -9.78 19.52
C TRP A 42 0.49 -9.03 18.86
N MET A 43 -0.28 -9.67 17.96
CA MET A 43 -1.46 -9.06 17.33
C MET A 43 -2.64 -8.85 18.29
N TYR A 44 -2.52 -9.35 19.52
CA TYR A 44 -3.44 -9.04 20.62
C TYR A 44 -2.84 -8.07 21.64
N ASN A 45 -1.55 -7.73 21.49
CA ASN A 45 -0.85 -6.83 22.39
C ASN A 45 -0.99 -5.37 21.95
N LYS A 46 -1.86 -4.65 22.65
CA LYS A 46 -2.08 -3.20 22.44
C LYS A 46 -1.06 -2.32 23.16
N GLN A 47 -0.09 -2.88 23.88
CA GLN A 47 0.98 -2.10 24.50
C GLN A 47 1.94 -1.62 23.41
N ARG A 48 2.34 -0.35 23.48
CA ARG A 48 3.36 0.20 22.59
C ARG A 48 4.68 -0.51 22.84
N ASN A 49 5.40 -0.83 21.77
CA ASN A 49 6.79 -1.24 21.89
C ASN A 49 7.71 -0.03 22.08
N HIS A 50 8.84 -0.23 22.76
CA HIS A 50 9.85 0.81 22.99
C HIS A 50 10.96 0.74 21.94
N ILE A 51 10.60 0.46 20.68
CA ILE A 51 11.57 0.50 19.59
C ILE A 51 11.84 1.98 19.28
N TYR A 52 13.10 2.34 19.07
CA TYR A 52 13.48 3.71 18.69
C TYR A 52 13.78 3.79 17.20
N PRO A 53 13.32 4.84 16.49
CA PRO A 53 13.73 5.10 15.12
C PRO A 53 15.25 5.16 15.00
N GLN A 54 15.78 4.76 13.83
CA GLN A 54 17.21 4.77 13.60
C GLN A 54 17.77 6.19 13.71
N ARG A 55 18.85 6.35 14.48
CA ARG A 55 19.53 7.65 14.61
C ARG A 55 20.50 7.81 13.45
N GLY A 56 20.47 8.95 12.80
CA GLY A 56 21.37 9.29 11.71
C GLY A 56 21.48 10.79 11.47
N VAL A 57 22.54 11.20 10.77
CA VAL A 57 22.76 12.62 10.42
C VAL A 57 21.66 13.21 9.52
N TYR A 58 20.84 12.34 8.94
CA TYR A 58 19.72 12.64 8.07
C TYR A 58 18.40 12.90 8.80
N ASN A 59 18.26 12.59 10.09
CA ASN A 59 16.96 12.75 10.76
C ASN A 59 16.43 14.19 10.62
N ASN A 60 15.18 14.33 10.19
CA ASN A 60 14.50 15.59 9.87
C ASN A 60 15.09 16.36 8.68
N ALA A 61 15.91 15.74 7.83
CA ALA A 61 16.46 16.41 6.66
C ALA A 61 15.40 16.73 5.60
N ILE A 62 14.20 16.14 5.64
CA ILE A 62 13.10 16.56 4.76
C ILE A 62 12.77 18.05 4.90
N TYR A 63 13.02 18.67 6.06
CA TYR A 63 12.82 20.10 6.25
C TYR A 63 13.79 20.98 5.43
N ASN A 64 14.81 20.40 4.79
CA ASN A 64 15.60 21.09 3.76
C ASN A 64 14.75 21.39 2.51
N VAL A 65 13.73 20.56 2.23
CA VAL A 65 12.70 20.75 1.20
C VAL A 65 11.39 21.14 1.91
N ARG A 66 11.41 22.31 2.55
CA ARG A 66 10.40 22.73 3.54
C ARG A 66 8.94 22.60 3.06
N ASP A 67 8.65 22.99 1.83
CA ASP A 67 7.27 22.97 1.32
C ASP A 67 6.73 21.52 1.26
N LEU A 68 7.56 20.56 0.83
CA LEU A 68 7.21 19.14 0.85
C LEU A 68 7.02 18.64 2.29
N ALA A 69 7.91 19.02 3.21
CA ALA A 69 7.78 18.65 4.62
C ALA A 69 6.45 19.13 5.23
N LEU A 70 6.02 20.35 4.88
CA LEU A 70 4.75 20.92 5.35
C LEU A 70 3.54 20.16 4.78
N ASP A 71 3.57 19.79 3.50
CA ASP A 71 2.51 18.98 2.90
C ASP A 71 2.41 17.60 3.55
N LEU A 72 3.54 16.93 3.77
CA LEU A 72 3.58 15.65 4.49
C LEU A 72 3.06 15.77 5.93
N ASN A 73 3.37 16.86 6.63
CA ASN A 73 2.83 17.11 7.96
C ASN A 73 1.31 17.28 7.94
N ALA A 74 0.74 18.00 6.97
CA ALA A 74 -0.70 18.15 6.86
C ALA A 74 -1.41 16.85 6.46
N ILE A 75 -0.79 16.03 5.62
CA ILE A 75 -1.29 14.71 5.23
C ILE A 75 -1.53 13.82 6.46
N ALA A 76 -0.53 13.70 7.33
CA ALA A 76 -0.63 12.88 8.55
C ALA A 76 -1.77 13.35 9.47
N VAL A 77 -1.87 14.67 9.70
CA VAL A 77 -2.99 15.24 10.47
C VAL A 77 -4.34 14.98 9.82
N GLY A 78 -4.40 15.09 8.49
CA GLY A 78 -5.61 14.85 7.71
C GLY A 78 -6.11 13.41 7.84
N HIS A 79 -5.21 12.43 7.71
CA HIS A 79 -5.52 11.02 7.97
C HIS A 79 -6.02 10.80 9.40
N ALA A 80 -5.31 11.30 10.40
CA ALA A 80 -5.67 11.13 11.81
C ALA A 80 -7.06 11.71 12.13
N PHE A 81 -7.43 12.88 11.59
CA PHE A 81 -8.78 13.42 11.77
C PHE A 81 -9.88 12.55 11.19
N ALA A 82 -9.69 12.03 9.98
CA ALA A 82 -10.67 11.15 9.36
C ALA A 82 -10.83 9.84 10.15
N TYR A 83 -9.73 9.20 10.57
CA TYR A 83 -9.79 7.98 11.38
C TYR A 83 -10.45 8.20 12.73
N GLU A 84 -10.14 9.30 13.43
CA GLU A 84 -10.78 9.64 14.70
C GLU A 84 -12.29 9.86 14.53
N ASP A 85 -12.72 10.57 13.50
CA ASP A 85 -14.14 10.85 13.26
C ASP A 85 -14.91 9.58 12.86
N ILE A 86 -14.28 8.64 12.13
CA ILE A 86 -14.88 7.34 11.84
C ILE A 86 -15.20 6.57 13.12
N VAL A 87 -14.24 6.47 14.05
CA VAL A 87 -14.39 5.63 15.25
C VAL A 87 -15.15 6.30 16.39
N THR A 88 -15.30 7.62 16.36
CA THR A 88 -16.07 8.40 17.35
C THR A 88 -17.53 8.64 16.94
N GLY A 89 -18.00 7.98 15.87
CA GLY A 89 -19.39 8.08 15.39
C GLY A 89 -19.70 9.36 14.61
N LYS A 90 -18.66 10.06 14.15
CA LYS A 90 -18.76 11.27 13.32
C LYS A 90 -18.51 11.00 11.84
N ALA A 91 -18.51 9.73 11.41
CA ALA A 91 -18.28 9.34 10.02
C ALA A 91 -19.21 10.08 9.01
N LYS A 92 -20.42 10.46 9.41
CA LYS A 92 -21.35 11.27 8.59
C LYS A 92 -20.81 12.66 8.23
N ASP A 93 -19.86 13.18 9.01
CA ASP A 93 -19.26 14.50 8.82
C ASP A 93 -18.03 14.45 7.88
N LEU A 94 -17.58 13.24 7.49
CA LEU A 94 -16.42 13.02 6.61
C LEU A 94 -16.50 13.86 5.34
N GLU A 95 -17.64 13.90 4.67
CA GLU A 95 -17.83 14.63 3.40
C GLU A 95 -18.17 16.13 3.56
N THR A 96 -18.26 16.61 4.80
CA THR A 96 -18.67 17.98 5.14
C THR A 96 -17.71 18.63 6.13
N LYS A 97 -18.02 18.63 7.42
CA LYS A 97 -17.26 19.36 8.45
C LYS A 97 -15.85 18.81 8.60
N THR A 98 -15.69 17.50 8.59
CA THR A 98 -14.38 16.86 8.71
C THR A 98 -13.56 17.13 7.45
N TYR A 99 -14.14 17.00 6.25
CA TYR A 99 -13.48 17.41 5.00
C TYR A 99 -13.01 18.88 5.06
N GLN A 100 -13.86 19.80 5.52
CA GLN A 100 -13.50 21.21 5.65
C GLN A 100 -12.35 21.42 6.65
N LYS A 101 -12.34 20.69 7.76
CA LYS A 101 -11.27 20.71 8.76
C LYS A 101 -9.96 20.19 8.18
N ILE A 102 -10.00 19.07 7.46
CA ILE A 102 -8.82 18.49 6.78
C ILE A 102 -8.29 19.47 5.74
N ASN A 103 -9.17 20.00 4.87
CA ASN A 103 -8.82 21.02 3.87
C ASN A 103 -8.20 22.27 4.50
N TRP A 104 -8.68 22.69 5.67
CA TRP A 104 -8.08 23.81 6.39
C TRP A 104 -6.64 23.50 6.82
N VAL A 105 -6.36 22.29 7.33
CA VAL A 105 -4.99 21.89 7.70
C VAL A 105 -4.10 21.75 6.47
N LEU A 106 -4.59 21.20 5.36
CA LEU A 106 -3.84 21.13 4.10
C LEU A 106 -3.40 22.52 3.60
N LYS A 107 -4.19 23.56 3.88
CA LYS A 107 -3.83 24.95 3.56
C LYS A 107 -3.02 25.65 4.65
N ASN A 108 -3.01 25.10 5.86
CA ASN A 108 -2.37 25.68 7.05
C ASN A 108 -1.58 24.59 7.79
N PRO A 109 -0.56 24.00 7.14
CA PRO A 109 0.15 22.84 7.66
C PRO A 109 0.87 23.16 8.98
N PRO A 110 0.89 22.23 9.95
CA PRO A 110 1.70 22.43 11.14
C PRO A 110 3.19 22.45 10.77
N LYS A 111 3.95 23.29 11.47
CA LYS A 111 5.40 23.48 11.21
C LYS A 111 6.22 22.24 11.46
N PHE A 112 5.75 21.37 12.37
CA PHE A 112 6.38 20.13 12.74
C PHE A 112 5.33 19.02 12.71
N MET A 113 5.77 17.79 12.39
CA MET A 113 4.92 16.63 12.43
C MET A 113 4.42 16.40 13.86
N PRO A 114 3.11 16.47 14.13
CA PRO A 114 2.57 16.09 15.42
C PRO A 114 2.54 14.57 15.57
N ASP A 115 2.59 14.09 16.82
CA ASP A 115 2.28 12.69 17.13
C ASP A 115 0.80 12.41 16.81
N GLU A 116 0.54 11.48 15.88
CA GLU A 116 -0.82 11.10 15.46
C GLU A 116 -1.67 10.59 16.62
N GLY A 117 -1.06 9.94 17.63
CA GLY A 117 -1.77 9.48 18.83
C GLY A 117 -2.40 10.62 19.64
N ASN A 118 -1.88 11.84 19.52
CA ASN A 118 -2.47 13.03 20.13
C ASN A 118 -3.65 13.59 19.32
N ILE A 119 -3.77 13.22 18.04
CA ILE A 119 -4.81 13.70 17.12
C ILE A 119 -5.97 12.69 17.03
N SER A 120 -5.65 11.41 16.96
CA SER A 120 -6.60 10.30 16.88
C SER A 120 -6.50 9.33 18.07
N PRO A 121 -6.65 9.83 19.31
CA PRO A 121 -6.42 9.02 20.51
C PRO A 121 -7.47 7.90 20.68
N THR A 122 -8.69 8.07 20.17
CA THR A 122 -9.72 7.04 20.27
C THR A 122 -9.47 5.92 19.27
N PHE A 123 -9.03 6.28 18.05
CA PHE A 123 -8.58 5.29 17.06
C PHE A 123 -7.45 4.43 17.61
N GLY A 124 -6.41 5.05 18.17
CA GLY A 124 -5.28 4.35 18.75
C GLY A 124 -5.66 3.41 19.91
N ARG A 125 -6.52 3.86 20.83
CA ARG A 125 -7.02 2.97 21.90
C ARG A 125 -7.81 1.78 21.37
N LYS A 126 -8.64 1.99 20.33
CA LYS A 126 -9.49 0.93 19.78
C LYS A 126 -8.66 -0.08 18.99
N TYR A 127 -7.83 0.42 18.08
CA TYR A 127 -7.07 -0.36 17.09
C TYR A 127 -5.55 -0.25 17.29
N GLY A 128 -5.06 -0.27 18.55
CA GLY A 128 -3.65 0.00 18.86
C GLY A 128 -2.62 -0.93 18.20
N VAL A 129 -3.02 -2.12 17.76
CA VAL A 129 -2.14 -3.00 16.96
C VAL A 129 -2.01 -2.48 15.53
N LEU A 130 -3.12 -2.03 14.93
CA LEU A 130 -3.11 -1.38 13.62
C LEU A 130 -2.33 -0.06 13.66
N GLU A 131 -2.54 0.75 14.71
CA GLU A 131 -1.79 2.00 14.92
C GLU A 131 -0.29 1.72 14.93
N GLN A 132 0.17 0.68 15.63
CA GLN A 132 1.58 0.28 15.64
C GLN A 132 2.09 -0.10 14.25
N VAL A 133 1.33 -0.89 13.47
CA VAL A 133 1.69 -1.26 12.10
C VAL A 133 1.85 -0.02 11.21
N PHE A 134 0.86 0.87 11.22
CA PHE A 134 0.90 2.14 10.49
C PHE A 134 2.06 3.02 10.95
N GLU A 135 2.22 3.23 12.25
CA GLU A 135 3.26 4.08 12.83
C GLU A 135 4.66 3.66 12.35
N TRP A 136 5.01 2.37 12.41
CA TRP A 136 6.35 1.95 12.01
C TRP A 136 6.57 1.92 10.52
N ALA A 137 5.54 1.62 9.73
CA ALA A 137 5.63 1.74 8.28
C ALA A 137 5.80 3.23 7.88
N HIS A 138 5.08 4.15 8.52
CA HIS A 138 5.25 5.59 8.35
C HIS A 138 6.60 6.11 8.84
N ILE A 139 7.13 5.61 9.96
CA ILE A 139 8.50 5.91 10.40
C ILE A 139 9.49 5.45 9.34
N PHE A 140 9.39 4.23 8.83
CA PHE A 140 10.29 3.73 7.80
C PHE A 140 10.22 4.59 6.52
N HIS A 141 9.02 4.95 6.10
CA HIS A 141 8.78 5.86 4.99
C HIS A 141 9.43 7.24 5.22
N ALA A 142 9.17 7.87 6.36
CA ALA A 142 9.73 9.17 6.73
C ALA A 142 11.26 9.17 6.84
N GLN A 143 11.85 8.13 7.43
CA GLN A 143 13.31 8.01 7.52
C GLN A 143 13.96 7.81 6.15
N THR A 144 13.32 7.08 5.25
CA THR A 144 13.80 6.90 3.87
C THR A 144 13.82 8.24 3.14
N VAL A 145 12.76 9.05 3.29
CA VAL A 145 12.66 10.40 2.72
C VAL A 145 13.71 11.35 3.30
N ASP A 146 13.92 11.30 4.62
CA ASP A 146 14.97 12.05 5.29
C ASP A 146 16.36 11.72 4.73
N VAL A 147 16.66 10.43 4.52
CA VAL A 147 17.93 10.03 3.87
C VAL A 147 18.06 10.66 2.49
N LEU A 148 17.01 10.57 1.65
CA LEU A 148 17.03 11.14 0.30
C LEU A 148 17.19 12.68 0.31
N ALA A 149 16.55 13.37 1.24
CA ALA A 149 16.61 14.83 1.41
C ALA A 149 17.87 15.33 2.16
N SER A 150 18.72 14.42 2.65
CA SER A 150 19.94 14.77 3.35
C SER A 150 20.94 15.48 2.43
N SER A 151 21.39 16.66 2.84
CA SER A 151 22.52 17.38 2.24
C SER A 151 23.87 16.97 2.80
N LYS A 152 23.89 16.08 3.80
CA LYS A 152 25.08 15.62 4.52
C LYS A 152 25.59 14.25 4.06
N LEU A 153 24.86 13.60 3.16
CA LEU A 153 25.18 12.27 2.64
C LEU A 153 25.39 12.35 1.12
N THR A 154 26.42 11.66 0.64
CA THR A 154 26.60 11.34 -0.78
C THR A 154 25.50 10.39 -1.25
N ASN A 155 25.34 10.22 -2.58
CA ASN A 155 24.33 9.30 -3.10
C ASN A 155 24.62 7.85 -2.67
N GLU A 156 25.88 7.45 -2.69
CA GLU A 156 26.33 6.12 -2.26
C GLU A 156 26.00 5.87 -0.78
N GLU A 157 26.25 6.85 0.09
CA GLU A 157 25.88 6.77 1.51
C GLU A 157 24.36 6.72 1.69
N LYS A 158 23.59 7.51 0.93
CA LYS A 158 22.12 7.46 0.97
C LYS A 158 21.61 6.06 0.66
N GLU A 159 22.12 5.42 -0.39
CA GLU A 159 21.71 4.06 -0.73
C GLU A 159 22.06 3.05 0.34
N ALA A 160 23.26 3.16 0.93
CA ALA A 160 23.68 2.29 2.02
C ALA A 160 22.77 2.46 3.24
N GLU A 161 22.41 3.68 3.60
CA GLU A 161 21.50 3.97 4.71
C GLU A 161 20.07 3.49 4.45
N ILE A 162 19.54 3.65 3.23
CA ILE A 162 18.22 3.13 2.86
C ILE A 162 18.16 1.60 3.02
N LYS A 163 19.20 0.89 2.59
CA LYS A 163 19.30 -0.58 2.78
C LYS A 163 19.37 -0.96 4.25
N LYS A 164 20.13 -0.21 5.06
CA LYS A 164 20.19 -0.43 6.53
C LYS A 164 18.85 -0.20 7.20
N LEU A 165 18.12 0.86 6.81
CA LEU A 165 16.78 1.15 7.31
C LEU A 165 15.82 0.01 7.01
N TYR A 166 15.84 -0.52 5.77
CA TYR A 166 14.98 -1.64 5.41
C TYR A 166 15.31 -2.92 6.20
N GLN A 167 16.61 -3.23 6.34
CA GLN A 167 17.03 -4.37 7.15
C GLN A 167 16.63 -4.21 8.62
N PHE A 168 16.77 -3.01 9.18
CA PHE A 168 16.29 -2.71 10.53
C PHE A 168 14.78 -2.91 10.63
N TYR A 169 14.01 -2.38 9.68
CA TYR A 169 12.56 -2.50 9.64
C TYR A 169 12.13 -3.98 9.68
N LEU A 170 12.65 -4.81 8.77
CA LEU A 170 12.30 -6.23 8.72
C LEU A 170 12.73 -7.04 9.95
N THR A 171 13.89 -6.72 10.54
CA THR A 171 14.47 -7.55 11.61
C THR A 171 14.13 -7.11 13.02
N LYS A 172 13.77 -5.84 13.23
CA LYS A 172 13.52 -5.27 14.56
C LYS A 172 12.06 -4.90 14.77
N VAL A 173 11.32 -4.58 13.70
CA VAL A 173 9.89 -4.31 13.81
C VAL A 173 9.15 -5.65 13.67
N PRO A 174 8.54 -6.18 14.75
CA PRO A 174 7.90 -7.51 14.73
C PRO A 174 6.71 -7.55 13.79
N TYR A 175 6.21 -6.37 13.42
CA TYR A 175 5.07 -6.20 12.53
C TYR A 175 5.40 -5.50 11.21
N ALA A 176 6.60 -5.74 10.69
CA ALA A 176 6.99 -5.25 9.38
C ALA A 176 6.07 -5.75 8.26
N ILE A 177 5.71 -4.84 7.35
CA ILE A 177 4.96 -5.14 6.13
C ILE A 177 5.90 -5.78 5.09
N THR A 178 5.40 -6.78 4.35
CA THR A 178 6.18 -7.51 3.34
C THR A 178 6.69 -6.59 2.22
N GLY A 179 7.87 -6.92 1.68
CA GLY A 179 8.40 -6.29 0.46
C GLY A 179 8.04 -7.03 -0.83
N LEU A 180 7.25 -8.11 -0.74
CA LEU A 180 6.74 -8.78 -1.92
C LEU A 180 5.58 -7.97 -2.54
N PRO A 181 5.45 -7.96 -3.88
CA PRO A 181 4.32 -7.31 -4.51
C PRO A 181 3.07 -8.14 -4.20
N MET A 182 2.09 -7.51 -3.58
CA MET A 182 0.80 -8.14 -3.25
C MET A 182 -0.19 -7.96 -4.39
N ASN A 183 -1.09 -8.93 -4.57
CA ASN A 183 -2.13 -8.85 -5.60
C ASN A 183 -3.28 -7.90 -5.21
N MET A 184 -3.24 -6.67 -5.73
CA MET A 184 -4.29 -5.66 -5.66
C MET A 184 -5.65 -6.18 -6.10
N GLY A 185 -5.72 -6.95 -7.19
CA GLY A 185 -6.98 -7.50 -7.67
C GLY A 185 -7.66 -8.40 -6.63
N TYR A 186 -6.86 -9.15 -5.86
CA TYR A 186 -7.36 -9.95 -4.73
C TYR A 186 -7.79 -9.07 -3.54
N LEU A 187 -7.02 -8.03 -3.22
CA LEU A 187 -7.39 -7.12 -2.12
C LEU A 187 -8.59 -6.21 -2.46
N ASP A 188 -8.80 -5.89 -3.74
CA ASP A 188 -9.97 -5.16 -4.26
C ASP A 188 -11.19 -6.09 -4.48
N SER A 189 -11.03 -7.41 -4.34
CA SER A 189 -12.11 -8.39 -4.45
C SER A 189 -12.75 -8.77 -3.11
N GLN A 190 -12.33 -8.17 -2.00
CA GLN A 190 -12.89 -8.48 -0.69
C GLN A 190 -14.37 -8.05 -0.62
N PRO A 191 -15.23 -8.71 0.17
CA PRO A 191 -16.67 -8.41 0.20
C PRO A 191 -17.04 -6.97 0.61
N TYR A 192 -16.13 -6.29 1.31
CA TYR A 192 -16.28 -4.89 1.76
C TYR A 192 -15.60 -3.88 0.83
N SER A 193 -14.84 -4.32 -0.17
CA SER A 193 -14.03 -3.44 -1.01
C SER A 193 -14.87 -2.33 -1.63
N LYS A 194 -14.28 -1.14 -1.76
CA LYS A 194 -14.85 0.08 -2.35
C LYS A 194 -15.90 0.78 -1.48
N ALA A 195 -16.28 0.23 -0.32
CA ALA A 195 -17.27 0.84 0.56
C ALA A 195 -16.90 2.27 0.95
N PHE A 196 -15.63 2.53 1.26
CA PHE A 196 -15.17 3.87 1.67
C PHE A 196 -15.21 4.85 0.51
N ARG A 197 -14.61 4.51 -0.64
CA ARG A 197 -14.56 5.43 -1.80
C ARG A 197 -15.95 5.73 -2.38
N GLN A 198 -16.89 4.81 -2.28
CA GLN A 198 -18.27 5.02 -2.69
C GLN A 198 -19.03 5.93 -1.72
N LYS A 199 -18.81 5.77 -0.40
CA LYS A 199 -19.54 6.50 0.64
C LYS A 199 -18.94 7.88 0.95
N TYR A 200 -17.62 8.00 0.85
CA TYR A 200 -16.83 9.17 1.22
C TYR A 200 -15.85 9.55 0.09
N PRO A 201 -16.34 9.88 -1.12
CA PRO A 201 -15.50 10.09 -2.29
C PRO A 201 -14.54 11.28 -2.17
N LYS A 202 -14.89 12.37 -1.46
CA LYS A 202 -13.97 13.51 -1.30
C LYS A 202 -12.85 13.18 -0.34
N VAL A 203 -13.14 12.55 0.79
CA VAL A 203 -12.09 12.13 1.74
C VAL A 203 -11.21 11.06 1.11
N ASN A 204 -11.79 10.11 0.37
CA ASN A 204 -11.01 9.15 -0.41
C ASN A 204 -10.11 9.84 -1.44
N GLY A 205 -10.63 10.85 -2.15
CA GLY A 205 -9.86 11.65 -3.08
C GLY A 205 -8.65 12.33 -2.43
N LEU A 206 -8.82 12.85 -1.20
CA LEU A 206 -7.70 13.38 -0.41
C LEU A 206 -6.68 12.29 -0.11
N PHE A 207 -7.10 11.13 0.42
CA PHE A 207 -6.19 10.03 0.76
C PHE A 207 -5.38 9.55 -0.45
N TRP A 208 -6.02 9.34 -1.59
CA TRP A 208 -5.32 8.95 -2.80
C TRP A 208 -4.47 10.08 -3.38
N GLY A 209 -4.85 11.34 -3.20
CA GLY A 209 -3.99 12.49 -3.47
C GLY A 209 -2.74 12.49 -2.58
N TYR A 210 -2.86 12.11 -1.32
CA TYR A 210 -1.73 11.97 -0.39
C TYR A 210 -0.79 10.87 -0.85
N HIS A 211 -1.33 9.69 -1.16
CA HIS A 211 -0.56 8.56 -1.68
C HIS A 211 0.13 8.89 -3.00
N TRP A 212 -0.49 9.71 -3.86
CA TRP A 212 0.15 10.24 -5.05
C TRP A 212 1.40 11.06 -4.73
N LEU A 213 1.31 11.99 -3.77
CA LEU A 213 2.47 12.80 -3.37
C LEU A 213 3.56 11.92 -2.72
N GLN A 214 3.15 11.03 -1.81
CA GLN A 214 4.04 10.10 -1.13
C GLN A 214 4.75 9.16 -2.13
N GLY A 215 4.07 8.70 -3.17
CA GLY A 215 4.68 7.91 -4.24
C GLY A 215 5.60 8.73 -5.16
N THR A 216 5.22 9.95 -5.53
CA THR A 216 5.97 10.80 -6.48
C THR A 216 7.27 11.37 -5.89
N MET A 217 7.30 11.61 -4.58
CA MET A 217 8.44 12.31 -3.98
C MET A 217 9.76 11.52 -4.02
N TYR A 218 9.73 10.20 -4.24
CA TYR A 218 10.95 9.40 -4.22
C TYR A 218 11.87 9.69 -5.41
N ASP A 219 11.37 9.62 -6.65
CA ASP A 219 12.14 10.01 -7.84
C ASP A 219 12.40 11.52 -7.90
N LEU A 220 11.55 12.32 -7.23
CA LEU A 220 11.78 13.75 -7.04
C LEU A 220 12.99 14.02 -6.16
N LEU A 221 13.30 13.15 -5.19
CA LEU A 221 14.41 13.33 -4.26
C LEU A 221 15.67 12.54 -4.65
N TYR A 222 15.50 11.37 -5.27
CA TYR A 222 16.57 10.43 -5.58
C TYR A 222 17.56 10.99 -6.62
N GLU A 223 18.86 10.80 -6.34
CA GLU A 223 20.00 11.25 -7.17
C GLU A 223 20.00 12.76 -7.53
N LYS A 224 19.41 13.59 -6.67
CA LYS A 224 19.31 15.04 -6.89
C LYS A 224 20.00 15.83 -5.80
N THR A 225 20.57 16.96 -6.19
CA THR A 225 21.05 17.98 -5.26
C THR A 225 19.87 18.66 -4.56
N LEU A 226 20.11 19.28 -3.40
CA LEU A 226 19.05 19.95 -2.64
C LEU A 226 18.34 21.05 -3.46
N GLU A 227 19.08 21.78 -4.30
CA GLU A 227 18.47 22.82 -5.13
C GLU A 227 17.58 22.22 -6.22
N GLU A 228 18.01 21.12 -6.86
CA GLU A 228 17.16 20.39 -7.80
C GLU A 228 15.91 19.81 -7.14
N GLN A 229 16.02 19.28 -5.91
CA GLN A 229 14.88 18.78 -5.14
C GLN A 229 13.85 19.89 -4.88
N LYS A 230 14.29 21.06 -4.44
CA LYS A 230 13.40 22.22 -4.21
C LYS A 230 12.74 22.70 -5.51
N GLN A 231 13.49 22.79 -6.61
CA GLN A 231 12.93 23.22 -7.89
C GLN A 231 11.94 22.19 -8.47
N ALA A 232 12.26 20.90 -8.36
CA ALA A 232 11.35 19.83 -8.74
C ALA A 232 10.06 19.89 -7.91
N TYR A 233 10.18 20.10 -6.60
CA TYR A 233 9.01 20.22 -5.72
C TYR A 233 8.15 21.42 -6.05
N LYS A 234 8.72 22.54 -6.47
CA LYS A 234 7.92 23.71 -6.87
C LYS A 234 6.95 23.39 -8.02
N GLN A 235 7.33 22.49 -8.93
CA GLN A 235 6.50 22.06 -10.05
C GLN A 235 5.52 20.95 -9.62
N VAL A 236 6.03 19.90 -8.98
CA VAL A 236 5.23 18.77 -8.51
C VAL A 236 4.21 19.20 -7.46
N GLY A 237 4.61 20.06 -6.51
CA GLY A 237 3.71 20.67 -5.53
C GLY A 237 2.58 21.43 -6.20
N LYS A 238 2.84 22.18 -7.29
CA LYS A 238 1.77 22.84 -8.03
C LYS A 238 0.78 21.83 -8.63
N GLN A 239 1.25 20.75 -9.24
CA GLN A 239 0.40 19.68 -9.76
C GLN A 239 -0.39 19.01 -8.63
N TYR A 240 0.27 18.65 -7.52
CA TYR A 240 -0.35 18.06 -6.34
C TYR A 240 -1.55 18.90 -5.87
N HIS A 241 -1.34 20.19 -5.61
CA HIS A 241 -2.39 21.06 -5.08
C HIS A 241 -3.53 21.35 -6.06
N SER A 242 -3.24 21.40 -7.36
CA SER A 242 -4.21 21.86 -8.37
C SER A 242 -4.96 20.73 -9.09
N GLN A 243 -4.38 19.53 -9.14
CA GLN A 243 -4.91 18.42 -9.93
C GLN A 243 -5.08 17.15 -9.08
N GLU A 244 -4.07 16.76 -8.31
CA GLU A 244 -4.03 15.41 -7.73
C GLU A 244 -4.74 15.32 -6.36
N LEU A 245 -4.63 16.36 -5.53
CA LEU A 245 -5.08 16.37 -4.14
C LEU A 245 -6.60 16.17 -4.00
N TYR A 246 -7.39 16.77 -4.89
CA TYR A 246 -8.87 16.74 -4.79
C TYR A 246 -9.52 15.80 -5.82
N ARG A 247 -8.73 14.95 -6.48
CA ARG A 247 -9.21 14.09 -7.55
C ARG A 247 -10.02 12.92 -6.99
N THR A 248 -11.29 12.81 -7.37
CA THR A 248 -12.21 11.77 -6.86
C THR A 248 -12.55 10.68 -7.87
N ASP A 249 -12.06 10.78 -9.10
CA ASP A 249 -12.42 9.93 -10.24
C ASP A 249 -11.33 8.93 -10.65
N ARG A 250 -10.33 8.71 -9.79
CA ARG A 250 -9.31 7.69 -10.05
C ARG A 250 -9.96 6.30 -10.06
N ALA A 251 -9.53 5.47 -11.01
CA ALA A 251 -9.98 4.07 -11.05
C ALA A 251 -9.30 3.21 -9.98
N PHE A 252 -8.04 3.53 -9.67
CA PHE A 252 -7.19 2.80 -8.73
C PHE A 252 -6.31 3.75 -7.92
N MET A 253 -5.86 3.25 -6.78
CA MET A 253 -4.92 3.94 -5.91
C MET A 253 -3.56 4.09 -6.61
N PRO A 254 -2.91 5.27 -6.54
CA PRO A 254 -1.60 5.46 -7.15
C PRO A 254 -0.51 4.60 -6.48
N MET A 255 0.35 3.97 -7.30
CA MET A 255 1.37 3.02 -6.84
C MET A 255 2.79 3.50 -7.14
N PHE A 256 3.77 3.03 -6.38
CA PHE A 256 5.13 3.53 -6.40
C PHE A 256 5.87 3.25 -7.71
N ALA A 257 5.69 2.09 -8.33
CA ALA A 257 6.39 1.81 -9.60
C ALA A 257 5.89 2.70 -10.76
N GLU A 258 4.65 3.19 -10.68
CA GLU A 258 4.10 4.15 -11.64
C GLU A 258 4.67 5.55 -11.37
N LEU A 259 4.69 5.97 -10.11
CA LEU A 259 5.01 7.35 -9.73
C LEU A 259 6.51 7.62 -9.53
N SER A 260 7.27 6.62 -9.10
CA SER A 260 8.72 6.68 -8.86
C SER A 260 9.44 5.44 -9.43
N PRO A 261 9.43 5.25 -10.76
CA PRO A 261 10.00 4.06 -11.41
C PRO A 261 11.51 3.90 -11.23
N LYS A 262 12.29 4.95 -10.99
CA LYS A 262 13.74 4.80 -10.72
C LYS A 262 13.97 4.25 -9.32
N PHE A 263 13.31 4.82 -8.32
CA PHE A 263 13.36 4.34 -6.95
C PHE A 263 12.83 2.92 -6.84
N ALA A 264 11.68 2.61 -7.46
CA ALA A 264 11.11 1.27 -7.43
C ALA A 264 12.03 0.23 -8.08
N ARG A 265 12.72 0.55 -9.19
CA ARG A 265 13.74 -0.35 -9.74
C ARG A 265 14.95 -0.53 -8.82
N ARG A 266 15.37 0.53 -8.12
CA ARG A 266 16.55 0.47 -7.25
C ARG A 266 16.28 -0.24 -5.94
N PHE A 267 15.11 -0.01 -5.35
CA PHE A 267 14.69 -0.48 -4.04
C PHE A 267 13.31 -1.16 -4.11
N PRO A 268 13.18 -2.24 -4.91
CA PRO A 268 11.87 -2.79 -5.26
C PRO A 268 11.10 -3.35 -4.06
N ALA A 269 11.80 -3.96 -3.11
CA ALA A 269 11.18 -4.45 -1.89
C ALA A 269 10.64 -3.30 -1.01
N ILE A 270 11.32 -2.16 -1.02
CA ILE A 270 10.91 -0.98 -0.25
C ILE A 270 9.68 -0.31 -0.89
N SER A 271 9.68 -0.15 -2.22
CA SER A 271 8.51 0.38 -2.93
C SER A 271 7.28 -0.49 -2.72
N ASN A 272 7.43 -1.82 -2.80
CA ASN A 272 6.34 -2.75 -2.54
C ASN A 272 5.85 -2.67 -1.09
N THR A 273 6.74 -2.51 -0.10
CA THR A 273 6.32 -2.29 1.30
C THR A 273 5.44 -1.04 1.45
N PHE A 274 5.74 0.04 0.72
CA PHE A 274 4.93 1.27 0.77
C PHE A 274 3.59 1.13 0.02
N ASP A 275 3.59 0.47 -1.13
CA ASP A 275 2.38 0.08 -1.84
C ASP A 275 1.46 -0.77 -0.94
N ASN A 276 2.02 -1.78 -0.28
CA ASN A 276 1.32 -2.66 0.65
C ASN A 276 0.77 -1.92 1.89
N LEU A 277 1.48 -0.89 2.36
CA LEU A 277 0.97 0.00 3.42
C LEU A 277 -0.26 0.79 2.95
N HIS A 278 -0.20 1.41 1.77
CA HIS A 278 -1.31 2.18 1.23
C HIS A 278 -2.54 1.30 0.98
N MET A 279 -2.33 0.07 0.51
CA MET A 279 -3.38 -0.95 0.40
C MET A 279 -4.03 -1.28 1.74
N LEU A 280 -3.23 -1.43 2.80
CA LEU A 280 -3.76 -1.68 4.14
C LEU A 280 -4.65 -0.52 4.60
N HIS A 281 -4.28 0.73 4.30
CA HIS A 281 -5.15 1.89 4.56
C HIS A 281 -6.50 1.76 3.84
N ASP A 282 -6.51 1.46 2.54
CA ASP A 282 -7.73 1.29 1.75
C ASP A 282 -8.62 0.15 2.31
N MET A 283 -8.04 -1.00 2.61
CA MET A 283 -8.76 -2.13 3.22
C MET A 283 -9.42 -1.75 4.55
N VAL A 284 -8.66 -1.11 5.46
CA VAL A 284 -9.19 -0.67 6.76
C VAL A 284 -10.30 0.35 6.57
N ASN A 285 -10.13 1.30 5.66
CA ASN A 285 -11.15 2.31 5.35
C ASN A 285 -12.45 1.65 4.90
N ASP A 286 -12.37 0.68 3.99
CA ASP A 286 -13.52 -0.07 3.48
C ASP A 286 -14.22 -0.90 4.56
N ILE A 287 -13.46 -1.60 5.41
CA ILE A 287 -14.00 -2.34 6.57
C ILE A 287 -14.75 -1.39 7.51
N LEU A 288 -14.15 -0.23 7.83
CA LEU A 288 -14.76 0.72 8.76
C LEU A 288 -16.01 1.40 8.16
N ALA A 289 -16.03 1.67 6.86
CA ALA A 289 -17.16 2.30 6.16
C ALA A 289 -18.34 1.36 5.89
N SER A 290 -18.10 0.04 5.89
CA SER A 290 -19.13 -0.98 5.64
C SER A 290 -20.18 -1.03 6.74
N ASP A 291 -21.44 -0.73 6.40
CA ASP A 291 -22.54 -0.65 7.37
C ASP A 291 -23.11 -2.02 7.78
N TRP A 292 -22.89 -3.03 6.94
CA TRP A 292 -23.39 -4.40 7.17
C TRP A 292 -22.48 -5.22 8.10
N LEU A 293 -21.27 -4.75 8.37
CA LEU A 293 -20.35 -5.38 9.32
C LEU A 293 -20.67 -4.95 10.75
N THR A 294 -20.87 -5.92 11.63
CA THR A 294 -20.92 -5.69 13.08
C THR A 294 -19.57 -5.17 13.59
N PRO A 295 -19.53 -4.50 14.77
CA PRO A 295 -18.27 -4.06 15.37
C PRO A 295 -17.24 -5.20 15.53
N GLN A 296 -17.70 -6.39 15.96
CA GLN A 296 -16.84 -7.56 16.08
C GLN A 296 -16.26 -7.97 14.73
N GLN A 297 -17.09 -8.09 13.69
CA GLN A 297 -16.60 -8.44 12.35
C GLN A 297 -15.61 -7.42 11.80
N LYS A 298 -15.78 -6.12 12.11
CA LYS A 298 -14.78 -5.09 11.73
C LYS A 298 -13.44 -5.34 12.42
N ASP A 299 -13.45 -5.60 13.72
CA ASP A 299 -12.23 -5.90 14.48
C ASP A 299 -11.54 -7.17 13.94
N GLU A 300 -12.31 -8.22 13.62
CA GLU A 300 -11.81 -9.47 13.04
C GLU A 300 -11.21 -9.25 11.64
N GLN A 301 -11.90 -8.51 10.77
CA GLN A 301 -11.42 -8.24 9.40
C GLN A 301 -10.22 -7.27 9.38
N ILE A 302 -10.12 -6.33 10.32
CA ILE A 302 -8.92 -5.49 10.48
C ILE A 302 -7.74 -6.34 10.94
N THR A 303 -7.95 -7.25 11.89
CA THR A 303 -6.93 -8.20 12.33
C THR A 303 -6.44 -9.04 11.17
N ARG A 304 -7.37 -9.55 10.35
CA ARG A 304 -7.02 -10.27 9.12
C ARG A 304 -6.25 -9.38 8.15
N ALA A 305 -6.70 -8.16 7.88
CA ALA A 305 -6.05 -7.24 6.94
C ALA A 305 -4.59 -6.96 7.32
N ILE A 306 -4.32 -6.77 8.62
CA ILE A 306 -2.94 -6.67 9.13
C ILE A 306 -2.18 -7.94 8.78
N TRP A 307 -2.71 -9.10 9.15
CA TRP A 307 -2.07 -10.40 8.88
C TRP A 307 -1.75 -10.57 7.38
N LEU A 308 -2.65 -10.19 6.46
CA LEU A 308 -2.42 -10.37 5.02
C LEU A 308 -1.18 -9.65 4.49
N VAL A 309 -0.70 -8.57 5.14
CA VAL A 309 0.44 -7.78 4.63
C VAL A 309 1.74 -8.02 5.40
N MET A 310 1.72 -8.90 6.40
CA MET A 310 2.87 -9.11 7.31
C MET A 310 4.01 -9.85 6.64
N ALA A 311 5.23 -9.31 6.70
CA ALA A 311 6.43 -9.98 6.19
C ALA A 311 6.60 -11.41 6.75
N ALA A 312 6.18 -11.66 7.99
CA ALA A 312 6.23 -12.98 8.60
C ALA A 312 5.40 -14.05 7.86
N ASN A 313 4.28 -13.66 7.24
CA ASN A 313 3.35 -14.57 6.58
C ASN A 313 3.74 -14.84 5.12
N HIS A 314 4.77 -14.14 4.64
CA HIS A 314 5.33 -14.29 3.31
C HIS A 314 6.79 -14.77 3.38
N ARG A 315 7.20 -15.36 4.52
CA ARG A 315 8.51 -15.98 4.64
C ARG A 315 8.63 -17.11 3.62
N GLU A 316 9.82 -17.23 3.04
CA GLU A 316 10.15 -18.25 2.02
C GLU A 316 9.42 -18.08 0.67
N MET A 317 8.68 -16.98 0.50
CA MET A 317 8.05 -16.62 -0.76
C MET A 317 8.93 -15.64 -1.56
N GLU A 318 8.74 -15.63 -2.87
CA GLU A 318 9.49 -14.79 -3.80
C GLU A 318 8.55 -14.05 -4.76
N ALA A 319 8.98 -12.88 -5.21
CA ALA A 319 8.33 -12.16 -6.31
C ALA A 319 8.44 -12.98 -7.63
N GLY A 320 7.51 -12.76 -8.55
CA GLY A 320 7.38 -13.53 -9.79
C GLY A 320 6.74 -14.92 -9.62
N LYS A 321 6.39 -15.33 -8.40
CA LYS A 321 5.83 -16.66 -8.10
C LYS A 321 4.44 -16.58 -7.48
N ASN A 322 3.62 -17.59 -7.73
CA ASN A 322 2.33 -17.77 -7.06
C ASN A 322 2.42 -19.02 -6.18
N TYR A 323 2.13 -18.87 -4.89
CA TYR A 323 2.23 -19.93 -3.90
C TYR A 323 0.87 -20.63 -3.61
N GLY A 324 -0.09 -20.49 -4.52
CA GLY A 324 -1.39 -21.14 -4.46
C GLY A 324 -2.36 -20.51 -3.46
N GLY A 325 -3.65 -20.82 -3.60
CA GLY A 325 -4.75 -20.32 -2.74
C GLY A 325 -5.72 -19.35 -3.44
N GLU A 326 -6.47 -18.58 -2.64
CA GLU A 326 -7.52 -17.65 -3.10
C GLU A 326 -6.99 -16.34 -3.72
N GLY A 327 -5.67 -16.19 -3.91
CA GLY A 327 -5.03 -14.97 -4.46
C GLY A 327 -4.18 -14.19 -3.46
N LEU A 328 -4.19 -14.56 -2.17
CA LEU A 328 -3.39 -13.92 -1.12
C LEU A 328 -1.88 -13.98 -1.36
N HIS A 329 -1.34 -15.17 -1.64
CA HIS A 329 0.09 -15.39 -1.89
C HIS A 329 0.42 -15.35 -3.40
N ASP A 330 -0.38 -14.60 -4.15
CA ASP A 330 -0.12 -14.36 -5.57
C ASP A 330 0.88 -13.21 -5.73
N HIS A 331 2.16 -13.56 -5.68
CA HIS A 331 3.29 -12.66 -5.89
C HIS A 331 3.83 -12.74 -7.32
N ARG A 332 3.01 -13.16 -8.29
CA ARG A 332 3.40 -13.37 -9.71
C ARG A 332 3.97 -12.14 -10.42
N PHE A 333 3.92 -10.98 -9.79
CA PHE A 333 4.47 -9.73 -10.31
C PHE A 333 5.95 -9.63 -9.96
N GLU A 334 6.73 -9.07 -10.88
CA GLU A 334 8.15 -8.86 -10.65
C GLU A 334 8.40 -7.86 -9.53
N SER A 335 9.56 -7.96 -8.89
CA SER A 335 9.95 -7.04 -7.82
C SER A 335 9.97 -5.59 -8.34
N GLY A 336 9.34 -4.68 -7.59
CA GLY A 336 9.24 -3.27 -7.98
C GLY A 336 8.18 -2.99 -9.06
N ILE A 337 7.27 -3.95 -9.31
CA ILE A 337 6.03 -3.75 -10.06
C ILE A 337 4.86 -3.94 -9.08
N PRO A 338 3.88 -3.03 -9.04
CA PRO A 338 2.70 -3.22 -8.20
C PRO A 338 1.95 -4.45 -8.67
N GLY A 339 1.46 -5.25 -7.72
CA GLY A 339 0.74 -6.46 -8.07
C GLY A 339 -0.68 -6.17 -8.51
N MET A 340 -0.89 -5.50 -9.64
CA MET A 340 -2.21 -4.97 -10.01
C MET A 340 -3.32 -6.04 -10.18
N GLY A 341 -2.99 -7.33 -10.26
CA GLY A 341 -3.97 -8.41 -10.49
C GLY A 341 -4.54 -8.42 -11.91
N LEU A 342 -5.45 -9.36 -12.20
CA LEU A 342 -6.34 -9.28 -13.37
C LEU A 342 -7.41 -8.22 -13.07
N MET A 343 -7.13 -6.97 -13.45
CA MET A 343 -8.07 -5.87 -13.28
C MET A 343 -9.32 -6.09 -14.16
N PRO A 344 -10.51 -5.61 -13.73
CA PRO A 344 -11.71 -5.65 -14.56
C PRO A 344 -11.44 -5.06 -15.94
N ALA A 345 -12.01 -5.67 -16.99
CA ALA A 345 -11.73 -5.38 -18.40
C ALA A 345 -11.94 -3.91 -18.81
N ASP A 346 -12.60 -3.11 -17.98
CA ASP A 346 -12.94 -1.71 -18.27
C ASP A 346 -11.76 -0.73 -18.13
N ILE A 347 -10.56 -1.19 -17.74
CA ILE A 347 -9.35 -0.35 -17.63
C ILE A 347 -8.35 -0.60 -18.78
N SER A 348 -8.57 -1.60 -19.62
CA SER A 348 -7.84 -1.72 -20.88
C SER A 348 -8.68 -1.14 -22.00
N HIS A 349 -8.44 0.11 -22.38
CA HIS A 349 -8.41 0.57 -23.78
C HIS A 349 -8.40 2.11 -23.79
N GLU A 350 -7.22 2.69 -23.91
CA GLU A 350 -7.03 3.79 -24.83
C GLU A 350 -5.55 3.86 -25.27
N GLY A 351 -5.33 3.46 -26.53
CA GLY A 351 -4.26 4.01 -27.35
C GLY A 351 -2.85 3.46 -27.21
N HIS A 352 -2.58 2.28 -27.76
CA HIS A 352 -1.38 2.04 -28.58
C HIS A 352 -1.66 0.94 -29.61
N ASN A 353 -2.29 1.32 -30.72
CA ASN A 353 -2.13 0.59 -31.97
C ASN A 353 -0.69 0.80 -32.45
N HIS A 354 0.16 -0.18 -32.23
CA HIS A 354 1.28 -0.41 -33.12
C HIS A 354 1.02 -1.72 -33.86
N GLU A 355 0.38 -1.59 -35.02
CA GLU A 355 0.59 -2.51 -36.12
C GLU A 355 2.10 -2.55 -36.39
N ASN A 356 2.69 -3.74 -36.28
CA ASN A 356 3.92 -4.03 -37.00
C ASN A 356 3.81 -5.43 -37.58
N THR A 357 3.19 -5.49 -38.76
CA THR A 357 3.33 -6.58 -39.72
C THR A 357 4.75 -6.56 -40.29
N HIS A 358 5.55 -7.58 -40.00
CA HIS A 358 6.46 -8.27 -40.94
C HIS A 358 7.50 -9.09 -40.16
N ASN A 359 7.36 -10.42 -40.17
CA ASN A 359 8.32 -11.29 -40.84
C ASN A 359 7.88 -12.76 -40.72
N SER A 360 7.37 -13.26 -41.83
CA SER A 360 7.37 -14.68 -42.16
C SER A 360 8.80 -15.09 -42.54
N GLU A 361 9.42 -16.02 -41.81
CA GLU A 361 10.49 -16.81 -42.40
C GLU A 361 10.60 -18.20 -41.73
N LYS A 362 10.10 -19.18 -42.50
CA LYS A 362 10.60 -20.55 -42.72
C LYS A 362 11.17 -21.35 -41.54
N LYS A 363 10.41 -22.38 -41.16
CA LYS A 363 10.93 -23.70 -40.77
C LYS A 363 11.93 -24.25 -41.80
N PRO A 364 12.86 -25.10 -41.34
CA PRO A 364 12.94 -26.43 -41.90
C PRO A 364 12.76 -27.52 -40.84
N ASP A 365 12.09 -28.56 -41.31
CA ASP A 365 11.92 -29.87 -40.71
C ASP A 365 13.16 -30.71 -41.04
N ASN A 366 13.72 -31.45 -40.06
CA ASN A 366 14.04 -32.87 -40.25
C ASN A 366 14.64 -33.56 -39.02
N SER A 367 14.00 -34.68 -38.68
CA SER A 367 14.54 -36.02 -38.42
C SER A 367 15.48 -36.30 -37.24
N GLN A 368 14.95 -37.10 -36.32
CA GLN A 368 15.44 -38.41 -35.86
C GLN A 368 16.92 -38.60 -35.51
N GLY A 369 17.15 -39.05 -34.27
CA GLY A 369 18.35 -39.73 -33.82
C GLY A 369 18.12 -40.28 -32.40
N ASP A 370 17.93 -41.58 -32.32
CA ASP A 370 17.69 -42.41 -31.13
C ASP A 370 19.00 -42.81 -30.44
N GLU A 371 18.88 -43.46 -29.27
CA GLU A 371 19.92 -44.16 -28.47
C GLU A 371 20.84 -43.24 -27.64
N GLY A 372 21.10 -43.44 -26.35
CA GLY A 372 20.91 -44.56 -25.43
C GLY A 372 21.97 -44.38 -24.31
N GLY A 373 21.75 -44.93 -23.11
CA GLY A 373 22.84 -45.11 -22.15
C GLY A 373 22.51 -44.82 -20.68
N ASP A 374 22.38 -45.92 -19.94
CA ASP A 374 22.37 -46.06 -18.48
C ASP A 374 23.48 -45.26 -17.76
N HIS A 375 23.22 -44.89 -16.49
CA HIS A 375 23.91 -45.47 -15.32
C HIS A 375 23.57 -44.72 -14.01
N GLN A 376 22.96 -45.47 -13.09
CA GLN A 376 23.31 -45.68 -11.68
C GLN A 376 23.54 -44.49 -10.71
N HIS A 377 22.70 -44.54 -9.66
CA HIS A 377 23.06 -44.53 -8.23
C HIS A 377 24.25 -43.71 -7.76
N HIS A 378 24.00 -42.77 -6.84
CA HIS A 378 24.63 -42.81 -5.51
C HIS A 378 23.76 -42.11 -4.46
N ASN A 379 23.43 -42.87 -3.41
CA ASN A 379 23.04 -42.39 -2.08
C ASN A 379 24.21 -41.63 -1.43
N HIS A 380 23.90 -40.61 -0.63
CA HIS A 380 24.50 -40.34 0.70
C HIS A 380 23.61 -39.25 1.36
N GLU A 381 22.79 -39.63 2.34
CA GLU A 381 23.09 -39.61 3.77
C GLU A 381 23.10 -38.20 4.41
N ASN A 382 21.99 -37.94 5.10
CA ASN A 382 21.85 -37.30 6.41
C ASN A 382 23.12 -36.73 7.04
N TYR A 383 23.08 -35.44 7.40
CA TYR A 383 23.61 -34.97 8.69
C TYR A 383 22.91 -33.66 9.11
N SER A 384 22.00 -33.78 10.08
CA SER A 384 21.67 -32.69 11.03
C SER A 384 22.82 -32.55 12.03
N PRO A 385 23.03 -31.35 12.58
CA PRO A 385 23.45 -31.24 13.97
C PRO A 385 22.45 -30.44 14.81
N GLU A 386 22.32 -30.94 16.03
CA GLU A 386 21.43 -30.55 17.10
C GLU A 386 21.79 -29.20 17.75
N ASN A 387 20.78 -28.59 18.37
CA ASN A 387 20.93 -27.51 19.36
C ASN A 387 21.72 -27.96 20.61
N PRO A 388 22.42 -27.03 21.28
CA PRO A 388 22.67 -27.12 22.72
C PRO A 388 22.13 -25.87 23.46
N PRO A 389 22.09 -25.83 24.81
CA PRO A 389 20.83 -25.71 25.54
C PRO A 389 20.63 -24.35 26.23
N ASN A 390 19.37 -24.16 26.61
CA ASN A 390 18.86 -23.16 27.54
C ASN A 390 19.51 -23.33 28.94
N THR A 391 20.08 -22.27 29.50
CA THR A 391 20.32 -22.15 30.94
C THR A 391 19.89 -20.79 31.43
N GLU A 392 18.73 -20.78 32.09
CA GLU A 392 18.27 -19.73 32.99
C GLU A 392 19.29 -19.51 34.13
N LYS A 393 19.53 -18.24 34.47
CA LYS A 393 19.96 -17.83 35.80
C LYS A 393 19.14 -16.60 36.22
N LYS A 394 18.21 -16.82 37.15
CA LYS A 394 17.70 -15.78 38.06
C LYS A 394 18.84 -15.24 38.93
N PRO A 395 18.81 -13.96 39.30
CA PRO A 395 19.35 -13.52 40.58
C PRO A 395 18.24 -13.16 41.56
N ASP A 396 18.52 -13.52 42.80
CA ASP A 396 17.76 -13.34 44.04
C ASP A 396 17.24 -11.93 44.31
N ASP A 397 16.07 -11.92 44.96
CA ASP A 397 15.56 -10.87 45.82
C ASP A 397 16.46 -10.71 47.07
N SER A 398 17.07 -9.53 47.23
CA SER A 398 17.42 -9.03 48.56
C SER A 398 17.44 -7.49 48.56
N ASN A 399 16.29 -6.94 48.95
CA ASN A 399 16.10 -5.87 49.93
C ASN A 399 17.31 -4.94 50.20
N ASP A 400 17.18 -3.67 49.86
CA ASP A 400 17.59 -2.61 50.79
C ASP A 400 16.80 -1.32 50.54
N GLN A 401 16.09 -0.91 51.59
CA GLN A 401 15.47 0.39 51.74
C GLN A 401 16.56 1.42 52.01
N GLU A 402 16.64 2.48 51.20
CA GLU A 402 17.32 3.69 51.63
C GLU A 402 16.44 4.93 51.41
N GLN A 403 16.12 5.55 52.54
CA GLN A 403 15.47 6.85 52.65
C GLN A 403 16.38 7.93 52.08
N LEU A 404 15.84 8.85 51.27
CA LEU A 404 16.42 10.19 51.16
C LEU A 404 15.35 11.25 51.35
N LYS A 405 15.61 12.06 52.37
CA LYS A 405 14.94 13.30 52.74
C LYS A 405 15.32 14.43 51.78
N LYS A 406 14.42 15.42 51.74
CA LYS A 406 14.48 16.78 51.17
C LYS A 406 14.10 16.93 49.70
#